data_AF-A0A8C5QU58-F1
#
_entry.id   AF-A0A8C5QU58-F1
#
_cell.length_a   1.000
_cell.length_b   1.000
_cell.length_c   1.000
_cell.angle_alpha   90.00
_cell.angle_beta   90.00
_cell.angle_gamma   90.00
#
_symmetry.space_group_name_H-M   'P 1'
#
loop_
_entity.id
_entity.type
_entity.pdbx_description
1 polymer ?
#
loop_
_entity_poly.entity_id
_entity_poly.type
_entity_poly.pdbx_seq_one_letter_code
_entity_poly.pdbx_strand_id
1 'polypeptide(L)'
;MWGDWTSPFFCSNGYLVSFSMKVEPPQGSGDDTAVNNFKFRCSDGQEIEGVGLPWGSYGGWSDSCTNGICGVKTKVEGYQWFGDDTALNDAIFYCC
;
A
#
# COMPACT_ATOMS: atom_id res chain seq x y z
N MET A 1 3.24 17.32 -6.76
CA MET A 1 2.91 15.90 -6.56
C MET A 1 3.70 15.12 -7.59
N TRP A 2 4.27 13.99 -7.18
CA TRP A 2 5.21 13.20 -7.97
C TRP A 2 4.63 11.81 -8.28
N GLY A 3 5.21 11.12 -9.26
CA GLY A 3 4.78 9.79 -9.70
C GLY A 3 3.71 9.80 -10.79
N ASP A 4 3.59 8.66 -11.47
CA ASP A 4 2.58 8.41 -12.50
C ASP A 4 1.60 7.33 -12.02
N TRP A 5 0.32 7.52 -12.32
CA TRP A 5 -0.69 6.51 -12.05
C TRP A 5 -0.52 5.32 -12.99
N THR A 6 -0.54 4.12 -12.43
CA THR A 6 -0.64 2.90 -13.22
C THR A 6 -2.09 2.59 -13.54
N SER A 7 -2.32 1.70 -14.52
CA SER A 7 -3.65 1.12 -14.71
C SER A 7 -4.14 0.45 -13.43
N PRO A 8 -5.46 0.54 -13.12
CA PRO A 8 -6.02 -0.12 -11.96
C PRO A 8 -6.01 -1.65 -12.13
N PHE A 9 -5.79 -2.35 -11.03
CA PHE A 9 -5.95 -3.80 -10.93
C PHE A 9 -7.27 -4.10 -10.21
N PHE A 10 -8.01 -5.07 -10.73
CA PHE A 10 -9.30 -5.48 -10.18
C PHE A 10 -9.27 -6.95 -9.79
N CYS A 11 -10.04 -7.30 -8.77
CA CYS A 11 -10.39 -8.69 -8.52
C CYS A 11 -11.16 -9.23 -9.71
N SER A 12 -10.83 -10.45 -10.15
CA SER A 12 -11.53 -11.12 -11.24
C SER A 12 -12.99 -11.35 -10.87
N ASN A 13 -13.25 -11.72 -9.60
CA ASN A 13 -14.56 -11.71 -9.00
C ASN A 13 -14.51 -11.17 -7.56
N GLY A 14 -15.59 -10.55 -7.10
CA GLY A 14 -15.74 -10.10 -5.72
C GLY A 14 -15.00 -8.79 -5.40
N TYR A 15 -14.44 -8.69 -4.20
CA TYR A 15 -13.91 -7.44 -3.64
C TYR A 15 -12.64 -7.65 -2.82
N LEU A 16 -11.89 -6.59 -2.55
CA LEU A 16 -10.69 -6.63 -1.72
C LEU A 16 -11.07 -6.90 -0.26
N VAL A 17 -10.34 -7.80 0.40
CA VAL A 17 -10.61 -8.22 1.78
C VAL A 17 -9.42 -8.08 2.72
N SER A 18 -8.19 -8.13 2.21
CA SER A 18 -6.97 -8.02 3.03
C SER A 18 -5.85 -7.40 2.20
N PHE A 19 -4.86 -6.82 2.86
CA PHE A 19 -3.71 -6.20 2.21
C PHE A 19 -2.39 -6.57 2.88
N SER A 20 -1.28 -6.45 2.15
CA SER A 20 0.08 -6.52 2.66
C SER A 20 0.91 -5.40 2.03
N MET A 21 1.71 -4.71 2.84
CA MET A 21 2.53 -3.58 2.42
C MET A 21 3.97 -4.00 2.20
N LYS A 22 4.59 -3.49 1.14
CA LYS A 22 6.03 -3.62 0.90
C LYS A 22 6.74 -2.40 1.44
N VAL A 23 7.63 -2.61 2.40
CA VAL A 23 8.42 -1.55 3.03
C VAL A 23 9.87 -2.00 3.14
N GLU A 24 10.79 -1.05 3.18
CA GLU A 24 12.18 -1.33 3.52
C GLU A 24 12.35 -1.41 5.05
N PRO A 25 13.23 -2.30 5.54
CA PRO A 25 13.59 -2.27 6.95
C PRO A 25 14.35 -0.96 7.26
N PRO A 26 14.33 -0.48 8.50
CA PRO A 26 15.02 0.75 8.87
C PRO A 26 16.48 0.76 8.40
N GLN A 27 16.87 1.68 7.52
CA GLN A 27 18.23 1.83 7.00
C GLN A 27 19.06 2.83 7.81
N GLY A 28 18.44 3.58 8.74
CA GLY A 28 19.10 4.47 9.68
C GLY A 28 19.21 5.91 9.17
N SER A 29 19.94 6.14 8.08
CA SER A 29 20.03 7.47 7.44
C SER A 29 19.50 7.41 6.01
N GLY A 30 18.22 7.70 5.83
CA GLY A 30 17.47 7.73 4.56
C GLY A 30 15.96 7.79 4.82
N ASP A 31 15.14 7.77 3.77
CA ASP A 31 13.67 7.66 3.87
C ASP A 31 13.27 6.25 4.31
N ASP A 32 13.48 5.98 5.59
CA ASP A 32 13.38 4.64 6.18
C ASP A 32 11.95 4.09 6.24
N THR A 33 10.93 4.85 5.83
CA THR A 33 9.52 4.58 6.17
C THR A 33 8.54 4.73 5.00
N ALA A 34 9.01 4.79 3.74
CA ALA A 34 8.10 4.87 2.60
C ALA A 34 7.54 3.49 2.20
N VAL A 35 6.25 3.46 1.86
CA VAL A 35 5.57 2.30 1.28
C VAL A 35 5.94 2.19 -0.20
N ASN A 36 6.58 1.08 -0.55
CA ASN A 36 7.07 0.81 -1.90
C ASN A 36 6.05 0.10 -2.79
N ASN A 37 5.13 -0.68 -2.22
CA ASN A 37 4.05 -1.34 -2.94
C ASN A 37 2.94 -1.88 -2.01
N PHE A 38 1.81 -2.26 -2.59
CA PHE A 38 0.77 -3.05 -1.93
C PHE A 38 0.46 -4.33 -2.70
N LYS A 39 0.15 -5.38 -1.94
CA LYS A 39 -0.62 -6.54 -2.39
C LYS A 39 -1.98 -6.54 -1.72
N PHE A 40 -2.98 -7.04 -2.43
CA PHE A 40 -4.31 -7.27 -1.90
C PHE A 40 -4.77 -8.69 -2.15
N ARG A 41 -5.58 -9.20 -1.23
CA ARG A 41 -6.38 -10.41 -1.40
C ARG A 41 -7.80 -10.04 -1.74
N CYS A 42 -8.34 -10.75 -2.71
CA CYS A 42 -9.74 -10.71 -3.12
C CYS A 42 -10.55 -11.75 -2.34
N SER A 43 -11.85 -11.52 -2.23
CA SER A 43 -12.79 -12.43 -1.56
C SER A 43 -12.87 -13.81 -2.22
N ASP A 44 -12.49 -13.92 -3.50
CA ASP A 44 -12.40 -15.18 -4.24
C ASP A 44 -11.06 -15.91 -4.06
N GLY A 45 -10.16 -15.36 -3.23
CA GLY A 45 -8.82 -15.91 -2.97
C GLY A 45 -7.74 -15.45 -3.97
N GLN A 46 -8.09 -14.65 -4.99
CA GLN A 46 -7.09 -14.06 -5.87
C GLN A 46 -6.19 -13.09 -5.10
N GLU A 47 -4.88 -13.12 -5.36
CA GLU A 47 -3.96 -12.07 -4.92
C GLU A 47 -3.64 -11.14 -6.11
N ILE A 48 -3.71 -9.83 -5.87
CA ILE A 48 -3.31 -8.80 -6.84
C ILE A 48 -2.16 -7.97 -6.27
N GLU A 49 -1.18 -7.66 -7.10
CA GLU A 49 0.01 -6.89 -6.74
C GLU A 49 0.06 -5.62 -7.58
N GLY A 50 0.27 -4.47 -6.93
CA GLY A 50 0.45 -3.20 -7.64
C GLY A 50 1.79 -3.13 -8.38
N VAL A 51 1.94 -2.11 -9.22
CA VAL A 51 3.23 -1.79 -9.86
C VAL A 51 3.98 -0.83 -8.94
N GLY A 52 4.77 -1.38 -8.03
CA GLY A 52 5.59 -0.63 -7.08
C GLY A 52 7.09 -0.79 -7.30
N LEU A 53 7.89 -0.31 -6.35
CA LEU A 53 9.34 -0.36 -6.42
C LEU A 53 9.90 -1.76 -6.10
N PRO A 54 11.09 -2.12 -6.63
CA PRO A 54 11.70 -3.43 -6.39
C PRO A 54 12.19 -3.61 -4.95
N TRP A 55 12.40 -2.52 -4.22
CA TRP A 55 13.00 -2.50 -2.89
C TRP A 55 12.04 -2.89 -1.76
N GLY A 56 12.62 -3.38 -0.66
CA GLY A 56 11.88 -3.79 0.53
C GLY A 56 11.28 -5.20 0.45
N SER A 57 10.52 -5.54 1.49
CA SER A 57 9.84 -6.83 1.64
C SER A 57 8.40 -6.63 2.07
N TYR A 58 7.53 -7.57 1.67
CA TYR A 58 6.16 -7.58 2.12
C TYR A 58 6.06 -7.98 3.59
N GLY A 59 5.31 -7.21 4.37
CA GLY A 59 4.93 -7.57 5.73
C GLY A 59 3.87 -8.67 5.78
N GLY A 60 3.40 -8.98 6.99
CA GLY A 60 2.25 -9.85 7.18
C GLY A 60 1.00 -9.32 6.49
N TRP A 61 0.08 -10.23 6.16
CA TRP A 61 -1.26 -9.85 5.71
C TRP A 61 -2.04 -9.23 6.87
N SER A 62 -2.86 -8.23 6.56
CA SER A 62 -3.86 -7.72 7.48
C SER A 62 -4.91 -8.77 7.79
N ASP A 63 -5.67 -8.54 8.86
CA ASP A 63 -6.94 -9.22 9.07
C ASP A 63 -7.86 -9.04 7.84
N SER A 64 -8.70 -10.05 7.61
CA SER A 64 -9.62 -10.06 6.48
C SER A 64 -10.93 -9.36 6.84
N CYS A 65 -11.36 -8.40 6.01
CA CYS A 65 -12.70 -7.83 6.06
C CYS A 65 -13.75 -8.86 5.64
N THR A 66 -14.90 -8.88 6.32
CA THR A 66 -15.99 -9.81 6.01
C THR A 66 -16.79 -9.39 4.78
N ASN A 67 -17.14 -8.11 4.62
CA ASN A 67 -17.86 -7.61 3.44
C ASN A 67 -17.00 -6.66 2.58
N GLY A 68 -15.69 -6.71 2.78
CA GLY A 68 -14.68 -6.06 1.97
C GLY A 68 -14.19 -4.71 2.49
N ILE A 69 -13.19 -4.19 1.79
CA ILE A 69 -12.60 -2.88 2.04
C ILE A 69 -13.45 -1.82 1.36
N CYS A 70 -13.91 -0.83 2.13
CA CYS A 70 -14.81 0.24 1.64
C CYS A 70 -14.25 1.65 1.86
N GLY A 71 -13.07 1.78 2.47
CA GLY A 71 -12.43 3.07 2.68
C GLY A 71 -10.93 2.94 2.91
N VAL A 72 -10.23 4.05 2.69
CA VAL A 72 -8.79 4.15 2.92
C VAL A 72 -8.45 5.49 3.58
N LYS A 73 -7.52 5.47 4.52
CA LYS A 73 -6.89 6.66 5.10
C LYS A 73 -5.38 6.49 5.00
N THR A 74 -4.75 7.40 4.27
CA THR A 74 -3.30 7.40 4.07
C THR A 74 -2.59 8.34 5.04
N LYS A 75 -1.37 7.99 5.40
CA LYS A 75 -0.41 8.86 6.10
C LYS A 75 0.70 9.19 5.13
N VAL A 76 0.76 10.43 4.69
CA VAL A 76 1.74 10.91 3.71
C VAL A 76 2.64 11.92 4.41
N GLU A 77 3.93 11.95 4.05
CA GLU A 77 4.85 12.96 4.55
C GLU A 77 4.43 14.38 4.16
N GLY A 78 4.69 15.31 5.08
CA GLY A 78 4.42 16.72 4.85
C GLY A 78 5.53 17.36 4.03
N TYR A 79 5.21 18.48 3.40
CA TYR A 79 6.15 19.30 2.64
C TYR A 79 7.34 19.76 3.52
N GLN A 80 8.58 19.52 3.07
CA GLN A 80 9.83 19.86 3.73
C GLN A 80 10.75 20.71 2.84
N TRP A 81 10.33 21.92 2.43
CA TRP A 81 11.13 23.04 1.87
C TRP A 81 12.25 22.75 0.81
N PHE A 82 13.22 21.88 1.09
CA PHE A 82 14.27 21.37 0.20
C PHE A 82 14.22 19.82 0.10
N GLY A 83 13.66 19.29 -0.99
CA GLY A 83 13.66 17.85 -1.26
C GLY A 83 12.37 17.34 -1.93
N ASP A 84 12.36 16.06 -2.24
CA ASP A 84 11.23 15.26 -2.69
C ASP A 84 10.26 14.96 -1.53
N ASP A 85 9.41 15.93 -1.21
CA ASP A 85 8.65 15.93 0.05
C ASP A 85 7.29 15.20 0.02
N THR A 86 7.17 14.04 -0.65
CA THR A 86 5.87 13.33 -0.66
C THR A 86 6.05 11.82 -0.81
N ALA A 87 6.19 11.12 0.31
CA ALA A 87 6.13 9.67 0.41
C ALA A 87 4.90 9.20 1.20
N LEU A 88 4.28 8.09 0.78
CA LEU A 88 3.25 7.40 1.54
C LEU A 88 3.93 6.56 2.62
N ASN A 89 3.64 6.81 3.89
CA ASN A 89 4.27 6.10 5.02
C ASN A 89 3.37 5.04 5.64
N ASP A 90 2.05 5.19 5.55
CA ASP A 90 1.11 4.24 6.15
C ASP A 90 -0.27 4.32 5.49
N ALA A 91 -1.05 3.24 5.61
CA ALA A 91 -2.43 3.19 5.15
C ALA A 91 -3.31 2.36 6.09
N ILE A 92 -4.45 2.92 6.46
CA ILE A 92 -5.53 2.22 7.16
C ILE A 92 -6.65 1.95 6.15
N PHE A 93 -7.00 0.68 5.98
CA PHE A 93 -8.17 0.27 5.22
C PHE A 93 -9.34 -0.01 6.16
N TYR A 94 -10.52 0.50 5.82
CA TYR A 94 -11.74 0.32 6.60
C TYR A 94 -12.57 -0.81 6.02
N CYS A 95 -12.96 -1.74 6.88
CA CYS A 95 -13.89 -2.79 6.52
C CYS A 95 -15.34 -2.30 6.59
N CYS A 96 -16.11 -2.76 5.63
CA CYS A 96 -17.55 -2.88 5.72
C CYS A 96 -17.88 -4.39 5.69
#